data_AF-A0A832ZJ07-F1
#
_entry.id   AF-A0A832ZJ07-F1
#
_cell.length_a   1.000
_cell.length_b   1.000
_cell.length_c   1.000
_cell.angle_alpha   90.00
_cell.angle_beta   90.00
_cell.angle_gamma   90.00
#
_symmetry.space_group_name_H-M   'P 1'
#
loop_
_entity.id
_entity.type
_entity.pdbx_description
1 polymer ?
#
loop_
_entity_poly.entity_id
_entity_poly.type
_entity_poly.pdbx_seq_one_letter_code
_entity_poly.pdbx_strand_id
1 'polypeptide(L)'
;MVCPICGGEKCISKSTVDLYLNTVESFFKSTRDNSWERYPTAGDVGECVKTAKRIWLCPYCKKPFEANFRFKTLKVQCPNCNSTLNIPASHRTLC
;
A
#
# COMPACT_ATOMS: atom_id res chain seq x y z
N MET A 1 -7.26 -5.36 12.30
CA MET A 1 -6.35 -5.79 11.22
C MET A 1 -5.10 -6.31 11.88
N VAL A 2 -4.57 -7.42 11.39
CA VAL A 2 -3.42 -8.10 11.99
C VAL A 2 -2.20 -7.87 11.10
N CYS A 3 -1.02 -7.67 11.71
CA CYS A 3 0.23 -7.56 10.97
C CYS A 3 0.52 -8.85 10.20
N PRO A 4 0.70 -8.78 8.86
CA PRO A 4 1.00 -9.97 8.05
C PRO A 4 2.39 -10.56 8.33
N ILE A 5 3.23 -9.85 9.08
CA ILE A 5 4.63 -10.24 9.35
C ILE A 5 4.77 -10.88 10.72
N CYS A 6 4.20 -10.28 11.78
CA CYS A 6 4.38 -10.73 13.16
C CYS A 6 3.11 -11.21 13.85
N GLY A 7 1.94 -11.12 13.21
CA GLY A 7 0.66 -11.43 13.84
C GLY A 7 0.20 -10.42 14.90
N GLY A 8 0.93 -9.32 15.09
CA GLY A 8 0.59 -8.29 16.08
C GLY A 8 -0.53 -7.36 15.60
N GLU A 9 -1.47 -7.04 16.49
CA GLU A 9 -2.57 -6.12 16.18
C GLU A 9 -2.18 -4.64 16.30
N LYS A 10 -1.11 -4.33 17.04
CA LYS A 10 -0.64 -2.95 17.28
C LYS A 10 0.20 -2.35 16.15
N CYS A 11 0.58 -3.12 15.13
CA CYS A 11 1.48 -2.65 14.08
C CYS A 11 0.76 -1.85 12.99
N ILE A 12 -0.57 -1.95 12.89
CA ILE A 12 -1.37 -1.31 11.85
C ILE A 12 -2.33 -0.32 12.52
N SER A 13 -2.23 0.95 12.13
CA SER A 13 -3.15 1.97 12.62
C SER A 13 -4.45 1.95 11.83
N LYS A 14 -5.57 1.62 12.48
CA LYS A 14 -6.90 1.60 11.84
C LYS A 14 -7.26 2.96 11.22
N SER A 15 -6.94 4.07 11.90
CA SER A 15 -7.22 5.42 11.41
C SER A 15 -6.45 5.73 10.13
N THR A 16 -5.19 5.29 10.03
CA THR A 16 -4.38 5.46 8.82
C THR A 16 -4.93 4.63 7.66
N VAL A 17 -5.37 3.40 7.93
CA VAL A 17 -6.02 2.55 6.93
C VAL A 17 -7.28 3.22 6.38
N ASP A 18 -8.14 3.72 7.26
CA ASP A 18 -9.41 4.33 6.85
C ASP A 18 -9.20 5.61 6.01
N LEU A 19 -8.28 6.48 6.45
CA LEU A 19 -7.90 7.69 5.72
C LEU A 19 -7.36 7.36 4.32
N TYR A 20 -6.49 6.37 4.23
CA TYR A 20 -5.92 5.93 2.95
C TYR A 20 -7.00 5.33 2.03
N LEU A 21 -7.88 4.47 2.54
CA LEU A 21 -8.97 3.88 1.75
C LEU A 21 -9.92 4.95 1.21
N ASN A 22 -10.30 5.94 2.01
CA ASN A 22 -11.13 7.07 1.57
C ASN A 22 -10.44 7.90 0.47
N THR A 23 -9.13 8.13 0.62
CA THR A 23 -8.34 8.86 -0.38
C THR A 23 -8.28 8.12 -1.71
N VAL A 24 -8.01 6.82 -1.67
CA VAL A 24 -7.90 5.99 -2.88
C VAL A 24 -9.27 5.73 -3.52
N GLU A 25 -10.34 5.59 -2.74
CA GLU A 25 -11.70 5.49 -3.28
C GLU A 25 -12.07 6.75 -4.08
N SER A 26 -11.71 7.92 -3.57
CA SER A 26 -11.89 9.20 -4.28
C SER A 26 -11.08 9.26 -5.58
N PHE A 27 -9.84 8.74 -5.54
CA PHE A 27 -9.00 8.61 -6.73
C PHE A 27 -9.66 7.71 -7.79
N PHE A 28 -10.16 6.54 -7.40
CA PHE A 28 -10.84 5.62 -8.32
C PHE A 28 -12.13 6.19 -8.91
N LYS A 29 -12.92 6.93 -8.12
CA LYS A 29 -14.13 7.62 -8.60
C LYS A 29 -13.80 8.68 -9.65
N SER A 30 -12.69 9.40 -9.48
CA SER A 30 -12.24 10.44 -10.41
C SER A 30 -11.64 9.89 -11.70
N THR A 31 -11.11 8.65 -11.72
CA THR A 31 -10.44 8.05 -12.89
C THR A 31 -11.39 7.35 -13.87
N ARG A 32 -12.71 7.57 -13.77
CA ARG A 32 -13.70 6.96 -14.67
C ARG A 32 -13.54 7.38 -16.14
N ASP A 33 -12.75 8.41 -16.42
CA ASP A 33 -12.47 8.89 -17.77
C ASP A 33 -10.99 8.69 -18.16
N ASN A 34 -10.77 7.63 -18.94
CA ASN A 34 -9.79 7.44 -20.01
C ASN A 34 -8.26 7.60 -19.77
N SER A 35 -7.59 6.47 -19.95
CA SER A 35 -6.46 6.29 -20.90
C SER A 35 -5.01 6.31 -20.42
N TRP A 36 -4.72 6.40 -19.13
CA TRP A 36 -3.36 6.12 -18.62
C TRP A 36 -3.45 5.08 -17.51
N GLU A 37 -2.67 3.99 -17.60
CA GLU A 37 -2.55 2.92 -16.59
C GLU A 37 -2.07 3.50 -15.24
N ARG A 38 -2.96 4.18 -14.53
CA ARG A 38 -2.71 4.78 -13.23
C ARG A 38 -2.98 3.73 -12.16
N TYR A 39 -1.95 2.96 -11.88
CA TYR A 39 -1.94 2.07 -10.72
C TYR A 39 -2.02 2.93 -9.44
N PRO A 40 -2.94 2.63 -8.51
CA PRO A 40 -3.02 3.36 -7.26
C PRO A 40 -1.75 3.11 -6.45
N THR A 41 -1.37 4.10 -5.67
CA THR A 41 -0.20 4.01 -4.81
C THR A 41 -0.51 3.14 -3.60
N ALA A 42 0.38 2.23 -3.22
CA ALA A 42 0.22 1.42 -2.01
C ALA A 42 0.27 2.32 -0.76
N GLY A 43 -0.68 2.12 0.16
CA GLY A 43 -0.82 2.91 1.37
C GLY A 43 0.09 2.41 2.46
N ASP A 44 0.98 3.26 2.97
CA ASP A 44 1.74 2.97 4.18
C ASP A 44 0.80 3.07 5.39
N VAL A 45 0.53 1.93 6.03
CA VAL A 45 -0.45 1.82 7.13
C VAL A 45 0.21 1.50 8.47
N GLY A 46 1.54 1.40 8.50
CA GLY A 46 2.31 1.15 9.70
C GLY A 46 3.58 0.32 9.45
N GLU A 47 4.25 0.00 10.54
CA GLU A 47 5.50 -0.74 10.53
C GLU A 47 5.45 -1.87 11.57
N CYS A 48 6.01 -3.02 11.20
CA CYS A 48 6.15 -4.15 12.10
C CYS A 48 7.26 -3.91 13.12
N VAL A 49 6.89 -3.78 14.39
CA VAL A 49 7.83 -3.62 15.52
C VAL A 49 8.87 -4.74 15.66
N LYS A 50 8.60 -5.95 15.16
CA LYS A 50 9.56 -7.08 15.28
C LYS A 50 10.68 -7.03 14.24
N THR A 51 10.35 -6.60 13.02
CA THR A 51 11.25 -6.72 11.87
C THR A 51 11.62 -5.36 11.29
N ALA A 52 11.10 -4.27 11.86
CA ALA A 52 11.16 -2.90 11.32
C ALA A 52 10.72 -2.82 9.84
N LYS A 53 9.94 -3.81 9.37
CA LYS A 53 9.44 -3.85 8.00
C LYS A 53 8.12 -3.11 7.92
N ARG A 54 8.00 -2.25 6.90
CA ARG A 54 6.78 -1.50 6.64
C ARG A 54 5.67 -2.41 6.13
N ILE A 55 4.45 -1.99 6.40
CA ILE A 55 3.22 -2.69 6.05
C ILE A 55 2.46 -1.80 5.07
N TRP A 56 2.21 -2.34 3.89
CA TRP A 56 1.43 -1.67 2.86
C TRP A 56 0.02 -2.23 2.79
N LEU A 57 -0.94 -1.38 2.47
CA LEU A 57 -2.32 -1.77 2.24
C LEU A 57 -2.65 -1.72 0.75
N CYS A 58 -3.13 -2.85 0.24
CA CYS A 58 -3.64 -2.90 -1.11
C CYS A 58 -5.04 -2.27 -1.15
N PRO A 59 -5.29 -1.24 -1.97
CA PRO A 59 -6.60 -0.62 -2.05
C PRO A 59 -7.64 -1.49 -2.78
N TYR A 60 -7.19 -2.43 -3.63
CA TYR A 60 -8.09 -3.37 -4.33
C TYR A 60 -8.69 -4.41 -3.40
N CYS A 61 -7.83 -5.18 -2.69
CA CYS A 61 -8.28 -6.25 -1.81
C CYS A 61 -8.43 -5.83 -0.35
N LYS A 62 -8.06 -4.58 0.00
CA LYS A 62 -8.08 -4.02 1.35
C LYS A 62 -7.31 -4.86 2.38
N LYS A 63 -6.35 -5.67 1.91
CA LYS A 63 -5.51 -6.51 2.76
C LYS A 63 -4.12 -5.88 2.96
N PRO A 64 -3.61 -5.88 4.19
CA PRO A 64 -2.23 -5.48 4.45
C PRO A 64 -1.26 -6.57 3.97
N PHE A 65 -0.09 -6.15 3.48
CA PHE A 65 0.99 -7.02 3.05
C PHE A 65 2.35 -6.38 3.39
N GLU A 66 3.40 -7.19 3.40
CA GLU A 66 4.76 -6.69 3.63
C GLU A 66 5.21 -5.76 2.50
N ALA A 67 5.72 -4.58 2.84
CA ALA A 67 6.31 -3.67 1.87
C ALA A 67 7.58 -4.31 1.27
N ASN A 68 7.50 -4.68 -0.01
CA ASN A 68 8.65 -5.17 -0.78
C ASN A 68 9.06 -4.08 -1.76
N PHE A 69 10.00 -3.23 -1.37
CA PHE A 69 10.64 -2.30 -2.29
C PHE A 69 11.84 -2.99 -2.92
N ARG A 70 11.91 -3.03 -4.26
CA ARG A 70 13.15 -3.34 -4.96
C ARG A 70 13.74 -2.03 -5.46
N PHE A 71 15.03 -1.83 -5.22
CA PHE A 71 15.78 -0.68 -5.75
C PHE A 71 15.48 -0.52 -7.26
N LYS A 72 15.11 0.68 -7.69
CA LYS A 72 14.71 1.06 -9.06
C LYS A 72 13.34 0.56 -9.58
N THR A 73 12.51 -0.06 -8.76
CA THR A 73 11.12 -0.37 -9.16
C THR A 73 10.17 0.69 -8.65
N LEU A 74 9.26 1.18 -9.50
CA LEU A 74 8.18 2.11 -9.12
C LEU A 74 6.84 1.37 -8.90
N LYS A 75 6.82 0.06 -9.16
CA LYS A 75 5.65 -0.80 -9.13
C LYS A 75 5.90 -1.99 -8.20
N VAL A 76 4.89 -2.37 -7.44
CA VAL A 76 4.85 -3.55 -6.58
C VAL A 76 3.61 -4.37 -6.92
N GLN A 77 3.69 -5.69 -6.87
CA GLN A 77 2.54 -6.56 -7.02
C GLN A 77 2.01 -6.97 -5.64
N CYS A 78 0.69 -6.87 -5.46
CA CYS A 78 0.07 -7.32 -4.23
C CYS A 78 0.05 -8.87 -4.18
N PRO A 79 0.61 -9.52 -3.15
CA PRO A 79 0.63 -10.98 -3.05
C PRO A 79 -0.76 -11.61 -2.80
N ASN A 80 -1.76 -10.80 -2.44
CA ASN A 80 -3.12 -11.28 -2.16
C ASN A 80 -4.05 -11.29 -3.37
N CYS A 81 -3.85 -10.39 -4.33
CA CYS A 81 -4.74 -10.21 -5.47
C CYS A 81 -4.01 -10.04 -6.80
N ASN A 82 -2.68 -10.14 -6.81
CA ASN A 82 -1.80 -9.95 -7.96
C ASN A 82 -1.98 -8.62 -8.70
N SER A 83 -2.66 -7.64 -8.09
CA SER A 83 -2.81 -6.30 -8.66
C SER A 83 -1.50 -5.52 -8.56
N THR A 84 -1.15 -4.84 -9.64
CA THR A 84 0.00 -3.93 -9.69
C THR A 84 -0.35 -2.62 -9.00
N LEU A 85 0.52 -2.15 -8.13
CA LEU A 85 0.40 -0.94 -7.33
C LEU A 85 1.66 -0.10 -7.51
N ASN A 86 1.53 1.22 -7.38
CA ASN A 86 2.71 2.09 -7.38
C ASN A 86 3.30 2.20 -5.98
N ILE A 87 4.62 2.30 -5.89
CA ILE A 87 5.32 2.53 -4.62
C ILE A 87 5.08 3.99 -4.19
N PRO A 88 4.81 4.26 -2.90
CA PRO A 88 4.67 5.62 -2.38
C PRO A 88 5.90 6.48 -2.66
N ALA A 89 5.65 7.74 -3.03
CA ALA A 89 6.69 8.70 -3.42
C ALA A 89 7.73 8.91 -2.31
N SER A 90 7.34 8.76 -1.04
CA SER A 90 8.23 8.83 0.13
C SER A 90 9.41 7.83 0.07
N HIS A 91 9.33 6.82 -0.81
CA HIS A 91 10.37 5.78 -0.98
C HIS A 91 11.04 5.83 -2.35
N ARG A 92 10.65 6.79 -3.20
CA ARG A 92 11.38 7.06 -4.44
C ARG A 92 12.66 7.79 -4.02
N THR A 93 13.78 7.09 -4.03
CA THR A 93 15.08 7.75 -4.04
C THR A 93 15.15 8.59 -5.32
N LEU A 94 14.80 9.87 -5.20
CA LEU A 94 15.21 10.90 -6.15
C LEU A 94 16.72 11.01 -5.97
N CYS A 95 17.45 10.45 -6.95
CA CYS A 95 18.88 10.71 -7.10
C CYS A 95 19.13 12.21 -7.26
#